data_AF-A0A7L5SMD3-F1
#
_entry.id   AF-A0A7L5SMD3-F1
#
_cell.length_a   1.000
_cell.length_b   1.000
_cell.length_c   1.000
_cell.angle_alpha   90.00
_cell.angle_beta   90.00
_cell.angle_gamma   90.00
#
_symmetry.space_group_name_H-M   'P 1'
#
loop_
_entity.id
_entity.type
_entity.pdbx_description
1 polymer ?
#
loop_
_entity_poly.entity_id
_entity_poly.type
_entity_poly.pdbx_seq_one_letter_code
_entity_poly.pdbx_strand_id
1 'polypeptide(L)'
;MFRLRTFGRCSGSPGGWLSFTSCCDVSGTALGLVGFGRIARATAERALGFGVTVRYTARSGPAPPERLGHLVDRVQHTEWDELVGTSDFVSLHVPLTARGRGVRA
;
A
#
# COMPACT_ATOMS: atom_id res chain seq x y z
N MET A 1 12.76 -11.96 10.86
CA MET A 1 12.37 -13.02 9.91
C MET A 1 11.58 -12.37 8.78
N PHE A 2 12.28 -11.76 7.81
CA PHE A 2 11.68 -11.07 6.67
C PHE A 2 11.32 -12.12 5.62
N ARG A 3 10.03 -12.43 5.47
CA ARG A 3 9.58 -13.36 4.43
C ARG A 3 9.53 -12.57 3.12
N LEU A 4 10.60 -12.64 2.31
CA LEU A 4 10.48 -12.31 0.88
C LEU A 4 9.46 -13.29 0.29
N ARG A 5 8.19 -12.87 0.20
CA ARG A 5 7.21 -13.56 -0.62
C ARG A 5 7.61 -13.28 -2.06
N THR A 6 8.11 -14.32 -2.72
CA THR A 6 8.41 -14.33 -4.16
C THR A 6 7.24 -13.73 -4.92
N PHE A 7 7.53 -12.70 -5.71
CA PHE A 7 6.64 -12.14 -6.73
C PHE A 7 5.98 -13.27 -7.53
N GLY A 8 4.65 -13.27 -7.52
CA GLY A 8 3.84 -14.27 -8.20
C GLY A 8 4.21 -14.39 -9.67
N ARG A 9 4.48 -15.62 -10.10
CA ARG A 9 4.73 -16.02 -11.47
C ARG A 9 3.60 -15.52 -12.37
N CYS A 10 3.91 -14.66 -13.34
CA CYS A 10 3.00 -14.34 -14.43
C CYS A 10 2.65 -15.65 -15.14
N SER A 11 1.39 -16.06 -15.17
CA SER A 11 0.92 -17.18 -16.01
C SER A 11 0.84 -16.75 -17.47
N GLY A 12 1.97 -16.31 -18.04
CA GLY A 12 2.10 -16.08 -19.47
C GLY A 12 2.24 -17.43 -20.19
N SER A 13 1.33 -17.70 -21.13
CA SER A 13 1.43 -18.85 -22.05
C SER A 13 2.77 -18.79 -22.81
N PRO A 14 3.48 -19.92 -23.01
CA PRO A 14 4.80 -19.90 -23.65
C PRO A 14 4.64 -19.69 -25.16
N GLY A 15 4.74 -18.44 -25.63
CA GLY A 15 4.74 -18.16 -27.07
C GLY A 15 4.62 -16.70 -27.55
N GLY A 16 4.59 -15.70 -26.67
CA GLY A 16 4.37 -14.30 -27.07
C GLY A 16 5.65 -13.45 -27.15
N TRP A 17 5.80 -12.67 -28.23
CA TRP A 17 6.89 -11.75 -28.57
C TRP A 17 7.09 -10.54 -27.61
N LEU A 18 6.55 -10.61 -26.39
CA LEU A 18 6.58 -9.54 -25.39
C LEU A 18 7.26 -10.08 -24.13
N SER A 19 8.59 -10.10 -24.13
CA SER A 19 9.39 -10.45 -22.95
C SER A 19 9.42 -9.28 -21.96
N PHE A 20 8.28 -8.97 -21.34
CA PHE A 20 8.23 -8.22 -20.08
C PHE A 20 7.94 -9.22 -18.96
N THR A 21 8.96 -9.99 -18.59
CA THR A 21 8.90 -11.16 -17.68
C THR A 21 8.67 -10.80 -16.21
N SER A 22 8.14 -9.62 -15.89
CA SER A 22 7.96 -9.18 -14.50
C SER A 22 6.68 -8.36 -14.32
N CYS A 23 5.57 -8.80 -14.90
CA CYS A 23 4.27 -8.22 -14.58
C CYS A 23 3.72 -8.82 -13.28
N CYS A 24 3.90 -8.12 -12.18
CA CYS A 24 3.46 -8.58 -10.88
C CYS A 24 1.96 -8.41 -10.75
N ASP A 25 1.25 -9.50 -10.46
CA ASP A 25 -0.17 -9.42 -10.14
C ASP A 25 -0.35 -8.65 -8.82
N VAL A 26 -1.20 -7.63 -8.85
CA VAL A 26 -1.49 -6.78 -7.69
C VAL A 26 -2.72 -7.25 -6.92
N SER A 27 -3.56 -8.12 -7.50
CA SER A 27 -4.78 -8.58 -6.86
C SER A 27 -4.47 -9.47 -5.65
N GLY A 28 -5.15 -9.22 -4.53
CA GLY A 28 -4.92 -9.95 -3.29
C GLY A 28 -3.64 -9.57 -2.53
N THR A 29 -2.88 -8.57 -2.99
CA THR A 29 -1.70 -8.05 -2.26
C THR A 29 -2.09 -7.06 -1.16
N ALA A 30 -1.18 -6.77 -0.24
CA ALA A 30 -1.34 -5.76 0.79
C ALA A 30 -0.54 -4.48 0.49
N LEU A 31 -1.22 -3.34 0.47
CA LEU A 31 -0.63 -2.01 0.27
C LEU A 31 -0.64 -1.20 1.58
N GLY A 32 0.54 -0.80 2.02
CA GLY A 32 0.76 0.09 3.15
C GLY A 32 0.91 1.54 2.71
N LEU A 33 0.06 2.44 3.20
CA LEU A 33 0.11 3.87 2.93
C LEU A 33 0.69 4.63 4.13
N VAL A 34 1.80 5.34 3.92
CA VAL A 34 2.44 6.16 4.96
C VAL A 34 1.96 7.59 4.81
N GLY A 35 1.13 8.03 5.75
CA GLY A 35 0.39 9.29 5.73
C GLY A 35 -0.96 9.13 5.03
N PHE A 36 -2.02 9.62 5.69
CA PHE A 36 -3.41 9.49 5.20
C PHE A 36 -4.04 10.82 4.78
N GLY A 37 -3.36 11.49 3.84
CA GLY A 37 -3.80 12.74 3.21
C GLY A 37 -4.71 12.54 2.00
N ARG A 38 -4.94 13.61 1.22
CA ARG A 38 -5.78 13.58 0.00
C ARG A 38 -5.29 12.57 -1.03
N ILE A 39 -3.99 12.55 -1.31
CA ILE A 39 -3.39 11.63 -2.30
C ILE A 39 -3.52 10.19 -1.82
N ALA A 40 -3.22 9.92 -0.56
CA ALA A 40 -3.31 8.57 0.02
C ALA A 40 -4.72 7.99 -0.07
N ARG A 41 -5.77 8.79 0.19
CA ARG A 41 -7.17 8.36 0.04
C ARG A 41 -7.50 8.00 -1.39
N ALA A 42 -7.10 8.84 -2.33
CA ALA A 42 -7.30 8.58 -3.75
C ALA A 42 -6.55 7.30 -4.20
N THR A 43 -5.33 7.07 -3.69
CA THR A 43 -4.58 5.82 -3.91
C THR A 43 -5.32 4.63 -3.32
N ALA A 44 -5.83 4.75 -2.09
CA ALA A 44 -6.59 3.69 -1.43
C ALA A 44 -7.83 3.29 -2.23
N GLU A 45 -8.61 4.26 -2.71
CA GLU A 45 -9.80 4.02 -3.55
C GLU A 45 -9.46 3.19 -4.79
N ARG A 46 -8.37 3.54 -5.48
CA ARG A 46 -7.90 2.81 -6.66
C ARG A 46 -7.44 1.40 -6.29
N ALA A 47 -6.60 1.28 -5.26
CA ALA A 47 -6.06 0.00 -4.80
C ALA A 47 -7.18 -0.98 -4.40
N LEU A 48 -8.20 -0.49 -3.68
CA LEU A 48 -9.36 -1.29 -3.31
C LEU A 48 -10.16 -1.76 -4.53
N GLY A 49 -10.19 -0.98 -5.62
CA GLY A 49 -10.78 -1.40 -6.91
C GLY A 49 -10.01 -2.54 -7.59
N PHE A 50 -8.71 -2.67 -7.30
CA PHE A 50 -7.86 -3.76 -7.80
C PHE A 50 -7.88 -5.01 -6.88
N GLY A 51 -8.71 -5.03 -5.84
CA GLY A 51 -8.75 -6.14 -4.88
C GLY A 51 -7.51 -6.19 -3.96
N VAL A 52 -6.85 -5.05 -3.76
CA VAL A 52 -5.72 -4.90 -2.83
C VAL A 52 -6.24 -4.60 -1.43
N THR A 53 -5.66 -5.23 -0.41
CA THR A 53 -5.93 -4.87 0.99
C THR A 53 -5.13 -3.63 1.37
N VAL A 54 -5.81 -2.57 1.82
CA VAL A 54 -5.15 -1.29 2.13
C VAL A 54 -5.04 -1.08 3.62
N ARG A 55 -3.81 -0.87 4.09
CA ARG A 55 -3.48 -0.43 5.45
C ARG A 55 -2.82 0.94 5.39
N TYR A 56 -2.98 1.73 6.44
CA TYR A 56 -2.32 3.03 6.52
C TYR A 56 -1.78 3.31 7.90
N THR A 57 -0.72 4.11 7.95
CA THR A 57 -0.18 4.66 9.19
C THR A 57 -0.13 6.18 9.06
N ALA A 58 -0.46 6.90 10.12
CA ALA A 58 -0.38 8.35 10.13
C ALA A 58 0.15 8.84 11.47
N ARG A 59 1.12 9.77 11.43
CA ARG A 59 1.68 10.38 12.65
C ARG A 59 0.65 11.12 13.51
N SER A 60 -0.45 11.56 12.90
CA SER A 60 -1.55 12.23 13.60
C SER A 60 -2.56 11.24 14.20
N GLY A 61 -2.27 9.93 14.18
CA GLY A 61 -3.17 8.87 14.59
C GLY A 61 -4.20 8.50 13.51
N PRO A 62 -5.18 7.64 13.87
CA PRO A 62 -6.22 7.22 12.95
C PRO A 62 -7.01 8.42 12.44
N ALA A 63 -7.25 8.46 11.14
CA ALA A 63 -8.08 9.50 10.57
C ALA A 63 -9.54 9.29 11.02
N PRO A 64 -10.23 10.36 11.41
CA PRO A 64 -11.57 10.26 11.94
C PRO A 64 -12.56 9.81 10.85
N PRO A 65 -13.68 9.15 11.20
CA PRO A 65 -14.59 8.50 10.25
C PRO A 65 -15.10 9.46 9.16
N GLU A 66 -15.35 10.72 9.51
CA GLU A 66 -15.85 11.75 8.58
C GLU A 66 -14.83 12.06 7.47
N ARG A 67 -13.53 11.87 7.77
CA ARG A 67 -12.46 12.04 6.78
C ARG A 67 -12.25 10.80 5.92
N LEU A 68 -12.58 9.60 6.41
CA LEU A 68 -12.53 8.36 5.63
C LEU A 68 -13.74 8.23 4.70
N GLY A 69 -14.91 8.70 5.13
CA GLY A 69 -16.15 8.53 4.38
C GLY A 69 -16.40 7.06 4.09
N HIS A 70 -16.59 6.71 2.81
CA HIS A 70 -16.83 5.34 2.37
C HIS A 70 -15.63 4.38 2.52
N LEU A 71 -14.46 4.89 2.90
CA LEU A 71 -13.27 4.08 3.17
C LEU A 71 -13.23 3.53 4.61
N VAL A 72 -14.13 3.97 5.50
CA VAL A 72 -14.08 3.66 6.94
C VAL A 72 -14.00 2.16 7.24
N ASP A 73 -14.76 1.34 6.51
CA ASP A 73 -14.78 -0.12 6.68
C ASP A 73 -13.81 -0.86 5.74
N ARG A 74 -13.06 -0.13 4.91
CA ARG A 74 -12.25 -0.69 3.82
C ARG A 74 -10.74 -0.46 4.01
N VAL A 75 -10.34 0.46 4.88
CA VAL A 75 -8.93 0.72 5.19
C VAL A 75 -8.68 0.60 6.68
N GLN A 76 -7.57 -0.03 7.05
CA GLN A 76 -7.21 -0.25 8.45
C GLN A 76 -6.04 0.67 8.85
N HIS A 77 -6.18 1.36 9.98
CA HIS A 77 -5.06 2.06 10.60
C HIS A 77 -4.16 1.04 11.33
N THR A 78 -2.86 1.09 11.10
CA THR A 78 -1.86 0.28 11.82
C THR A 78 -0.66 1.12 12.21
N GLU A 79 0.11 0.62 13.18
CA GLU A 79 1.41 1.20 13.53
C GLU A 79 2.46 0.91 12.44
N TRP A 80 3.57 1.65 12.47
CA TRP A 80 4.62 1.57 11.46
C TRP A 80 5.20 0.15 11.31
N ASP A 81 5.58 -0.48 12.42
CA ASP A 81 6.21 -1.80 12.40
C ASP A 81 5.27 -2.88 11.84
N GLU A 82 3.99 -2.78 12.17
CA GLU A 82 2.96 -3.66 11.63
C GLU A 82 2.71 -3.41 10.14
N LEU A 83 2.70 -2.14 9.73
CA LEU A 83 2.51 -1.77 8.33
C LEU A 83 3.64 -2.33 7.47
N VAL A 84 4.90 -2.14 7.87
CA VAL A 84 6.06 -2.65 7.14
C VAL A 84 6.14 -4.17 7.20
N GLY A 85 5.74 -4.78 8.31
CA GLY A 85 5.74 -6.24 8.47
C GLY A 85 4.67 -6.98 7.67
N THR A 86 3.56 -6.31 7.32
CA THR A 86 2.38 -6.94 6.70
C THR A 86 2.07 -6.46 5.29
N SER A 87 2.76 -5.45 4.78
CA SER A 87 2.54 -4.90 3.44
C SER A 87 3.52 -5.48 2.42
N ASP A 88 3.01 -5.85 1.25
CA ASP A 88 3.82 -6.24 0.10
C ASP A 88 4.38 -5.00 -0.62
N PHE A 89 3.60 -3.91 -0.63
CA PHE A 89 4.00 -2.62 -1.19
C PHE A 89 3.81 -1.50 -0.17
N VAL A 90 4.73 -0.54 -0.14
CA VAL A 90 4.63 0.64 0.73
C VAL A 90 4.69 1.91 -0.12
N SER A 91 3.68 2.77 0.01
CA SER A 91 3.61 4.07 -0.67
C SER A 91 3.72 5.21 0.33
N LEU A 92 4.65 6.13 0.09
CA LEU A 92 4.90 7.29 0.94
C LEU A 92 4.08 8.50 0.46
N HIS A 93 3.10 8.91 1.26
CA HIS A 93 2.26 10.09 1.03
C HIS A 93 2.43 11.14 2.14
N VAL A 94 3.66 11.29 2.62
CA VAL A 94 4.05 12.26 3.64
C VAL A 94 4.61 13.52 3.00
N PRO A 95 4.18 14.73 3.43
CA PRO A 95 4.78 15.97 2.96
C PRO A 95 6.26 16.03 3.36
N LEU A 96 7.11 16.44 2.42
CA LEU A 96 8.56 16.62 2.62
C LEU A 96 8.82 17.79 3.57
N THR A 97 8.67 17.53 4.86
CA THR A 97 9.11 18.42 5.93
C THR A 97 10.56 18.07 6.28
N ALA A 98 11.35 18.99 6.82
CA ALA A 98 12.78 18.77 7.15
C ALA A 98 13.03 17.52 8.03
N ARG A 99 12.00 17.04 8.74
CA ARG A 99 11.97 15.81 9.56
C ARG A 99 11.71 14.51 8.76
N GLY A 100 11.35 14.59 7.48
CA GLY A 100 11.13 13.46 6.57
C GLY A 100 12.36 13.07 5.75
N ARG A 101 13.53 13.64 6.06
CA ARG A 101 14.82 13.25 5.46
C ARG A 101 15.24 11.89 6.06
N GLY A 102 14.80 10.82 5.42
CA GLY A 102 14.97 9.43 5.89
C GLY A 102 13.81 9.05 6.81
N VAL A 103 12.90 8.22 6.31
CA VAL A 103 11.81 7.61 7.09
C VAL A 103 12.38 6.96 8.36
N ARG A 104 12.25 7.68 9.48
CA ARG A 104 12.38 7.15 10.84
C ARG A 104 11.02 7.42 11.49
N ALA A 105 10.25 6.34 11.66
CA ALA A 105 9.15 6.30 12.62
C ALA A 105 9.75 6.24 14.03
#